data_AF-A0A2A4RMT3-F1
#
_entry.id   AF-A0A2A4RMT3-F1
#
_cell.length_a   1.000
_cell.length_b   1.000
_cell.length_c   1.000
_cell.angle_alpha   90.00
_cell.angle_beta   90.00
_cell.angle_gamma   90.00
#
_symmetry.space_group_name_H-M   'P 1'
#
loop_
_entity.id
_entity.type
_entity.pdbx_description
1 polymer ?
#
loop_
_entity_poly.entity_id
_entity_poly.type
_entity_poly.pdbx_seq_one_letter_code
_entity_poly.pdbx_strand_id
1 'polypeptide(L)'
;MSNKNTYQPIDAQLIIKIVVSDLGILMDDLLSKHRYEPLPMARAMIVHALRSCTDLSFPDIAWKLHKRNHSTIMTANDRLLAGDYDQAIKAYIPQAIDARDYTRWVCNRAREASQEPTSRRSSANAA
;
A
#
# COMPACT_ATOMS: atom_id res chain seq x y z
N MET A 1 -6.62 19.48 31.18
CA MET A 1 -7.13 19.13 29.83
C MET A 1 -5.96 18.64 28.98
N SER A 2 -5.68 17.34 28.95
CA SER A 2 -4.61 16.77 28.11
C SER A 2 -5.23 16.27 26.81
N ASN A 3 -5.18 17.09 25.77
CA ASN A 3 -5.50 16.66 24.41
C ASN A 3 -4.36 15.75 23.93
N LYS A 4 -4.44 14.45 24.23
CA LYS A 4 -3.55 13.47 23.60
C LYS A 4 -4.02 13.33 22.17
N ASN A 5 -3.39 14.08 21.26
CA ASN A 5 -3.45 13.78 19.84
C ASN A 5 -2.79 12.40 19.63
N THR A 6 -3.54 11.33 19.87
CA THR A 6 -3.09 9.96 19.64
C THR A 6 -3.08 9.73 18.15
N TYR A 7 -1.98 10.09 17.51
CA TYR A 7 -1.68 9.66 16.15
C TYR A 7 -1.66 8.12 16.16
N GLN A 8 -2.74 7.49 15.72
CA GLN A 8 -2.77 6.05 15.55
C GLN A 8 -1.93 5.72 14.31
N PRO A 9 -0.87 4.91 14.44
CA PRO A 9 -0.07 4.51 13.29
C PRO A 9 -0.97 3.81 12.27
N ILE A 10 -0.80 4.15 10.98
CA ILE A 10 -1.50 3.43 9.91
C ILE A 10 -0.92 2.02 9.82
N ASP A 11 -1.78 1.00 9.84
CA ASP A 11 -1.34 -0.38 9.69
C ASP A 11 -0.84 -0.63 8.26
N ALA A 12 0.47 -0.87 8.13
CA ALA A 12 1.13 -1.23 6.88
C ALA A 12 0.48 -2.44 6.18
N GLN A 13 -0.06 -3.40 6.93
CA GLN A 13 -0.74 -4.56 6.35
C GLN A 13 -2.06 -4.19 5.66
N LEU A 14 -2.77 -3.17 6.15
CA LEU A 14 -3.97 -2.68 5.48
C LEU A 14 -3.62 -2.06 4.11
N ILE A 15 -2.54 -1.27 4.04
CA ILE A 15 -2.05 -0.71 2.77
C ILE A 15 -1.77 -1.82 1.76
N ILE A 16 -1.03 -2.85 2.16
CA ILE A 16 -0.68 -3.97 1.27
C ILE A 16 -1.96 -4.69 0.80
N LYS A 17 -2.88 -4.99 1.73
CA LYS A 17 -4.13 -5.70 1.41
C LYS A 17 -5.02 -4.92 0.45
N ILE A 18 -5.15 -3.61 0.64
CA ILE A 18 -5.93 -2.75 -0.27
C ILE A 18 -5.35 -2.84 -1.68
N VAL A 19 -4.04 -2.64 -1.85
CA VAL A 19 -3.41 -2.67 -3.19
C VAL A 19 -3.53 -4.05 -3.85
N VAL A 20 -3.30 -5.13 -3.09
CA VAL A 20 -3.44 -6.50 -3.60
C VAL A 20 -4.86 -6.78 -4.09
N SER A 21 -5.86 -6.35 -3.31
CA SER A 21 -7.28 -6.51 -3.65
C SER A 21 -7.67 -5.69 -4.88
N ASP A 22 -7.29 -4.42 -4.93
CA ASP A 22 -7.63 -3.50 -6.02
C ASP A 22 -7.02 -3.94 -7.36
N LEU A 23 -5.79 -4.46 -7.33
CA LEU A 23 -5.09 -4.90 -8.54
C LEU A 23 -5.41 -6.35 -8.92
N GLY A 24 -6.23 -7.06 -8.13
CA GLY A 24 -6.61 -8.44 -8.39
C GLY A 24 -5.43 -9.42 -8.41
N ILE A 25 -4.40 -9.17 -7.59
CA ILE A 25 -3.22 -10.04 -7.48
C ILE A 25 -3.25 -10.88 -6.21
N LEU A 26 -2.44 -11.94 -6.16
CA LEU A 26 -2.25 -12.73 -4.94
C LEU A 26 -1.13 -12.14 -4.08
N MET A 27 -1.29 -12.22 -2.75
CA MET A 27 -0.25 -11.80 -1.80
C MET A 27 1.07 -12.56 -2.03
N ASP A 28 0.98 -13.86 -2.31
CA ASP A 28 2.16 -14.70 -2.55
C ASP A 28 2.93 -14.24 -3.80
N ASP A 29 2.21 -13.84 -4.86
CA ASP A 29 2.82 -13.30 -6.08
C ASP A 29 3.52 -11.96 -5.81
N LEU A 30 2.91 -11.08 -5.00
CA LEU A 30 3.52 -9.83 -4.58
C LEU A 30 4.86 -10.08 -3.87
N LEU A 31 4.90 -11.03 -2.94
CA LEU A 31 6.07 -11.36 -2.14
C LEU A 31 7.12 -12.17 -2.92
N SER A 32 6.73 -12.85 -3.99
CA SER A 32 7.61 -13.64 -4.85
C SER A 32 8.68 -12.82 -5.59
N LYS A 33 9.53 -13.51 -6.36
CA LYS A 33 10.50 -12.89 -7.29
C LYS A 33 9.93 -12.65 -8.69
N HIS A 34 8.68 -13.04 -8.97
CA HIS A 34 8.05 -12.91 -10.29
C HIS A 34 7.89 -11.44 -10.69
N ARG A 35 7.93 -11.18 -12.00
CA ARG A 35 7.95 -9.82 -12.57
C ARG A 35 6.97 -9.61 -13.73
N TYR A 36 5.93 -10.44 -13.85
CA TYR A 36 4.86 -10.19 -14.82
C TYR A 36 3.98 -9.03 -14.36
N GLU A 37 3.32 -8.36 -15.30
CA GLU A 37 2.38 -7.30 -14.96
C GLU A 37 1.13 -7.87 -14.28
N PRO A 38 0.65 -7.28 -13.16
CA PRO A 38 1.00 -5.95 -12.64
C PRO A 38 2.00 -5.92 -11.46
N LEU A 39 2.75 -6.99 -11.18
CA LEU A 39 3.54 -7.10 -9.94
C LEU A 39 4.57 -5.98 -9.71
N PRO A 40 5.35 -5.51 -10.71
CA PRO A 40 6.27 -4.39 -10.51
C PRO A 40 5.55 -3.11 -10.10
N MET A 41 4.41 -2.81 -10.74
CA MET A 41 3.57 -1.66 -10.44
C MET A 41 3.00 -1.74 -9.03
N ALA A 42 2.42 -2.89 -8.66
CA ALA A 42 1.86 -3.12 -7.33
C ALA A 42 2.89 -2.89 -6.22
N ARG A 43 4.12 -3.39 -6.40
CA ARG A 43 5.23 -3.18 -5.46
C ARG A 43 5.59 -1.70 -5.38
N ALA A 44 5.70 -1.00 -6.51
CA ALA A 44 6.00 0.42 -6.52
C ALA A 44 4.94 1.24 -5.76
N MET A 45 3.66 0.95 -5.98
CA MET A 45 2.54 1.58 -5.27
C MET A 45 2.58 1.35 -3.77
N ILE A 46 2.78 0.10 -3.35
CA ILE A 46 2.89 -0.25 -1.93
C ILE A 46 4.08 0.44 -1.29
N VAL A 47 5.24 0.43 -1.94
CA VAL A 47 6.45 1.09 -1.42
C VAL A 47 6.18 2.58 -1.24
N HIS A 48 5.62 3.25 -2.24
CA HIS A 48 5.38 4.68 -2.16
C HIS A 48 4.31 5.03 -1.12
N ALA A 49 3.23 4.24 -1.03
CA ALA A 49 2.20 4.42 -0.01
C ALA A 49 2.79 4.24 1.40
N LEU A 50 3.53 3.16 1.65
CA LEU A 50 4.19 2.91 2.93
C LEU A 50 5.15 4.06 3.30
N ARG A 51 5.94 4.56 2.34
CA ARG A 51 6.84 5.70 2.58
C ARG A 51 6.09 7.01 2.85
N SER A 52 4.91 7.18 2.27
CA SER A 52 4.15 8.43 2.34
C SER A 52 3.28 8.53 3.59
N CYS A 53 2.84 7.41 4.16
CA CYS A 53 1.87 7.42 5.26
C CYS A 53 2.22 6.51 6.45
N THR A 54 3.45 5.99 6.50
CA THR A 54 4.01 5.31 7.68
C THR A 54 5.45 5.79 7.94
N ASP A 55 5.99 5.47 9.11
CA ASP A 55 7.37 5.78 9.49
C ASP A 55 8.39 4.72 9.02
N LEU A 56 7.98 3.77 8.15
CA LEU A 56 8.84 2.69 7.71
C LEU A 56 9.98 3.19 6.81
N SER A 57 11.20 2.74 7.11
CA SER A 57 12.36 2.97 6.27
C SER A 57 12.37 2.05 5.04
N PHE A 58 13.19 2.35 4.03
CA PHE A 58 13.35 1.46 2.86
C PHE A 58 13.81 0.04 3.24
N PRO A 59 14.76 -0.15 4.18
CA PRO A 59 15.06 -1.47 4.74
C PRO A 59 13.85 -2.18 5.37
N ASP A 60 13.04 -1.48 6.17
CA ASP A 60 11.85 -2.09 6.80
C ASP A 60 10.83 -2.55 5.77
N ILE A 61 10.63 -1.72 4.73
CA ILE A 61 9.74 -2.05 3.61
C ILE A 61 10.29 -3.24 2.82
N ALA A 62 11.60 -3.30 2.60
CA ALA A 62 12.24 -4.45 1.94
C ALA A 62 11.97 -5.74 2.72
N TRP A 63 12.14 -5.70 4.05
CA TRP A 63 11.84 -6.83 4.92
C TRP A 63 10.36 -7.25 4.83
N LYS A 64 9.42 -6.29 4.92
CA LYS A 64 7.98 -6.57 4.78
C LYS A 64 7.59 -7.17 3.43
N LEU A 65 8.28 -6.81 2.35
CA LEU A 65 8.01 -7.31 1.00
C LEU A 65 8.87 -8.52 0.60
N HIS A 66 9.56 -9.13 1.57
CA HIS A 66 10.49 -10.25 1.38
C HIS A 66 11.54 -9.97 0.30
N LYS A 67 12.02 -8.73 0.22
CA LYS A 67 13.07 -8.29 -0.72
C LYS A 67 14.41 -8.20 -0.01
N ARG A 68 15.44 -8.71 -0.67
CA ARG A 68 16.81 -8.78 -0.13
C ARG A 68 17.50 -7.42 -0.09
N ASN A 69 17.21 -6.52 -1.05
CA ASN A 69 17.94 -5.28 -1.25
C ASN A 69 17.00 -4.08 -1.15
N HIS A 70 17.27 -3.16 -0.21
CA HIS A 70 16.52 -1.91 -0.09
C HIS A 70 16.69 -0.99 -1.31
N SER A 71 17.77 -1.12 -2.07
CA SER A 71 17.95 -0.40 -3.34
C SER A 71 16.87 -0.76 -4.37
N THR A 72 16.38 -2.01 -4.38
CA THR A 72 15.24 -2.41 -5.22
C THR A 72 13.95 -1.69 -4.81
N ILE A 73 13.79 -1.43 -3.52
CA ILE A 73 12.65 -0.67 -2.98
C ILE A 73 12.77 0.80 -3.40
N MET A 74 13.95 1.40 -3.27
CA MET A 74 14.18 2.77 -3.74
C MET A 74 13.88 2.92 -5.23
N THR A 75 14.42 2.03 -6.07
CA THR A 75 14.13 2.03 -7.51
C THR A 75 12.63 1.90 -7.79
N ALA A 76 11.90 1.07 -7.06
CA ALA A 76 10.45 0.95 -7.24
C ALA A 76 9.73 2.26 -6.90
N ASN A 77 10.12 2.94 -5.81
CA ASN A 77 9.60 4.25 -5.46
C ASN A 77 9.92 5.31 -6.52
N ASP A 78 11.16 5.34 -7.01
CA ASP A 78 11.61 6.33 -7.99
C ASP A 78 10.86 6.19 -9.32
N ARG A 79 10.61 4.96 -9.76
CA ARG A 79 9.81 4.68 -10.96
C ARG A 79 8.36 5.15 -10.82
N LEU A 80 7.74 4.99 -9.65
CA LEU A 80 6.42 5.54 -9.41
C LEU A 80 6.43 7.07 -9.42
N LEU A 81 7.43 7.69 -8.80
CA LEU A 81 7.59 9.15 -8.82
C LEU A 81 7.85 9.71 -10.22
N ALA A 82 8.51 8.94 -11.08
CA ALA A 82 8.75 9.27 -12.48
C ALA A 82 7.50 9.12 -13.37
N GLY A 83 6.40 8.56 -12.85
CA GLY A 83 5.16 8.37 -13.60
C GLY A 83 5.12 7.12 -14.49
N ASP A 84 6.08 6.19 -14.34
CA ASP A 84 6.17 4.95 -15.14
C ASP A 84 4.86 4.14 -15.17
N TYR A 85 4.01 4.32 -14.16
CA TYR A 85 2.81 3.53 -13.92
C TYR A 85 1.50 4.30 -14.11
N ASP A 86 1.55 5.58 -14.51
CA ASP A 86 0.36 6.45 -14.55
C ASP A 86 -0.67 6.00 -15.58
N GLN A 87 -0.22 5.43 -16.69
CA GLN A 87 -1.12 4.86 -17.70
C GLN A 87 -1.61 3.47 -17.29
N ALA A 88 -0.75 2.64 -16.69
CA ALA A 88 -1.06 1.27 -16.33
C ALA A 88 -2.11 1.18 -15.21
N ILE A 89 -2.05 2.07 -14.21
CA ILE A 89 -3.01 2.07 -13.10
C ILE A 89 -4.45 2.26 -13.58
N LYS A 90 -4.66 3.02 -14.65
CA LYS A 90 -6.01 3.29 -15.21
C LYS A 90 -6.70 2.04 -15.75
N ALA A 91 -5.94 0.99 -16.09
CA ALA A 91 -6.52 -0.29 -16.48
C ALA A 91 -7.14 -1.05 -15.30
N TYR A 92 -6.66 -0.79 -14.08
CA TYR A 92 -7.14 -1.44 -12.86
C TYR A 92 -8.11 -0.54 -12.08
N ILE A 93 -7.82 0.76 -12.04
CA ILE A 93 -8.57 1.79 -11.32
C ILE A 93 -8.85 2.93 -12.31
N PRO A 94 -9.89 2.81 -13.15
CA PRO A 94 -10.18 3.78 -14.22
C PRO A 94 -10.39 5.21 -13.74
N GLN A 95 -10.82 5.38 -12.49
CA GLN A 95 -11.01 6.68 -11.84
C GLN A 95 -9.73 7.30 -11.27
N ALA A 96 -8.61 6.59 -11.23
CA ALA A 96 -7.34 7.14 -10.76
C ALA A 96 -6.79 8.17 -11.77
N ILE A 97 -6.38 9.33 -11.27
CA ILE A 97 -5.77 10.36 -12.12
C ILE A 97 -4.38 9.89 -12.59
N ASP A 98 -3.57 9.44 -11.64
CA ASP A 98 -2.20 8.93 -11.82
C ASP A 98 -1.83 7.93 -10.71
N ALA A 99 -0.61 7.36 -10.73
CA ALA A 99 -0.20 6.38 -9.74
C ALA A 99 -0.03 6.98 -8.33
N ARG A 100 0.35 8.25 -8.22
CA ARG A 100 0.51 8.93 -6.92
C ARG A 100 -0.85 9.24 -6.29
N ASP A 101 -1.81 9.67 -7.10
CA ASP A 101 -3.19 9.89 -6.69
C ASP A 101 -3.80 8.61 -6.11
N TYR A 102 -3.60 7.48 -6.79
CA TYR A 102 -3.98 6.17 -6.26
C TYR A 102 -3.35 5.88 -4.89
N THR A 103 -2.03 6.05 -4.73
CA THR A 103 -1.38 5.80 -3.43
C THR A 103 -1.88 6.71 -2.31
N ARG A 104 -2.22 7.97 -2.63
CA ARG A 104 -2.83 8.91 -1.66
C ARG A 104 -4.20 8.42 -1.22
N TRP A 105 -5.02 7.96 -2.16
CA TRP A 105 -6.29 7.34 -1.87
C TRP A 105 -6.14 6.10 -0.98
N VAL A 106 -5.19 5.20 -1.28
CA VAL A 106 -4.89 4.02 -0.45
C VAL A 106 -4.52 4.41 0.98
N CYS A 107 -3.65 5.40 1.14
CA CYS A 107 -3.24 5.89 2.47
C CYS A 107 -4.42 6.46 3.27
N ASN A 108 -5.33 7.20 2.64
CA ASN A 108 -6.52 7.71 3.31
C ASN A 108 -7.46 6.58 3.70
N ARG A 109 -7.69 5.62 2.80
CA ARG A 109 -8.52 4.44 3.07
C ARG A 109 -7.99 3.59 4.22
N ALA A 110 -6.67 3.36 4.26
CA ALA A 110 -6.01 2.64 5.34
C ALA A 110 -6.10 3.37 6.68
N ARG A 111 -6.02 4.72 6.67
CA ARG A 111 -6.20 5.55 7.86
C ARG A 111 -7.61 5.45 8.43
N GLU A 112 -8.62 5.57 7.57
CA GLU A 112 -10.04 5.42 7.96
C GLU A 112 -10.29 4.04 8.57
N ALA A 113 -9.81 2.98 7.91
CA ALA A 113 -9.96 1.61 8.39
C ALA A 113 -9.20 1.33 9.70
N SER A 114 -8.14 2.09 10.00
CA SER A 114 -7.40 2.00 11.28
C SER A 114 -8.11 2.75 12.41
N GLN A 115 -8.99 3.70 12.10
CA GLN A 115 -9.76 4.51 13.07
C GLN A 115 -11.13 3.92 13.38
N GLU A 116 -11.63 2.96 12.61
CA GLU A 116 -12.91 2.29 12.86
C GLU A 116 -12.90 1.59 14.24
N PRO A 117 -13.83 1.92 15.15
CA PRO A 117 -13.92 1.28 16.46
C PRO A 117 -14.14 -0.22 16.32
N THR A 118 -13.32 -1.01 17.02
CA THR A 118 -13.32 -2.48 17.02
C THR A 118 -14.67 -3.12 17.40
N SER A 119 -15.63 -2.34 17.92
CA SER A 119 -16.96 -2.81 18.33
C SER A 119 -17.88 -3.23 17.17
N ARG A 120 -17.64 -2.80 15.92
CA ARG A 120 -18.44 -3.24 14.75
C ARG A 120 -17.92 -4.51 14.07
N ARG A 121 -16.70 -4.99 14.39
CA ARG A 121 -16.14 -6.20 13.74
C ARG A 121 -16.70 -7.52 14.28
N SER A 122 -17.32 -7.54 15.46
CA SER A 122 -17.81 -8.79 16.10
C SER A 122 -19.26 -9.16 15.77
N SER A 123 -20.05 -8.30 15.13
CA SER A 123 -21.47 -8.58 14.85
C SER A 123 -21.74 -9.24 13.48
N ALA A 124 -20.70 -9.53 12.68
CA ALA A 124 -20.86 -10.11 11.33
C ALA A 124 -20.48 -11.60 11.23
N ASN A 125 -20.08 -12.26 12.34
CA ASN A 125 -19.78 -13.70 12.38
C ASN A 125 -20.72 -14.48 13.31
N ALA A 126 -21.93 -13.96 13.56
CA ALA A 126 -23.00 -14.66 14.25
C ALA A 126 -24.29 -14.58 13.43
N ALA A 127 -24.35 -15.39 12.37
CA ALA A 127 -25.58 -15.80 11.69
C ALA A 127 -25.29 -17.10 10.93
#